data_AF-A0A381U0Q0-F1
#
_entry.id   AF-A0A381U0Q0-F1
#
_cell.length_a   1.000
_cell.length_b   1.000
_cell.length_c   1.000
_cell.angle_alpha   90.00
_cell.angle_beta   90.00
_cell.angle_gamma   90.00
#
_symmetry.space_group_name_H-M   'P 1'
#
loop_
_entity.id
_entity.type
_entity.pdbx_description
1 polymer ?
#
loop_
_entity_poly.entity_id
_entity_poly.type
_entity_poly.pdbx_seq_one_letter_code
_entity_poly.pdbx_strand_id
1 'polypeptide(L)'
;MEQGVYELPLNERLRTFMRIEFLYARLRYFSSDLKDSWETRTVIHTILEIYSILSRTDVRREVLADLDRYIMQMQRFQSVPDADSNTVTNILEDLELIKEEVVDIGTDYLTPLRTDEFLASLLHRHTLPGGKAEFDLPKYKFFLEGDKRLVSKKITTWVDIVRPISEGIDKLMWIIRESSEPIATIAVGGQYNHQIERRTQISL
;
A
#
# COMPACT_ATOMS: atom_id res chain seq x y z
N MET A 1 -20.29 -20.87 -13.47
CA MET A 1 -19.59 -19.59 -13.70
C MET A 1 -18.92 -19.23 -12.40
N GLU A 2 -17.61 -19.03 -12.42
CA GLU A 2 -16.90 -18.52 -11.24
C GLU A 2 -17.39 -17.10 -10.93
N GLN A 3 -17.61 -16.81 -9.67
CA GLN A 3 -17.95 -15.45 -9.23
C GLN A 3 -16.68 -14.61 -9.28
N GLY A 4 -16.71 -13.51 -10.04
CA GLY A 4 -15.64 -12.51 -10.04
C GLY A 4 -15.96 -11.40 -9.04
N VAL A 5 -14.96 -10.99 -8.24
CA VAL A 5 -15.03 -9.81 -7.38
C VAL A 5 -14.45 -8.62 -8.14
N TYR A 6 -15.18 -7.51 -8.18
CA TYR A 6 -14.74 -6.27 -8.81
C TYR A 6 -14.80 -5.14 -7.80
N GLU A 7 -13.72 -4.36 -7.72
CA GLU A 7 -13.64 -3.17 -6.87
C GLU A 7 -13.50 -1.92 -7.74
N LEU A 8 -14.23 -0.87 -7.38
CA LEU A 8 -14.19 0.42 -8.07
C LEU A 8 -13.94 1.54 -7.06
N PRO A 9 -12.80 2.25 -7.11
CA PRO A 9 -12.57 3.37 -6.22
C PRO A 9 -13.51 4.53 -6.56
N LEU A 10 -14.27 4.99 -5.57
CA LEU A 10 -15.26 6.06 -5.72
C LEU A 10 -14.64 7.48 -5.70
N ASN A 11 -13.36 7.61 -5.36
CA ASN A 11 -12.59 8.86 -5.42
C ASN A 11 -11.08 8.60 -5.64
N GLU A 12 -10.31 9.65 -5.89
CA GLU A 12 -8.86 9.55 -6.17
C GLU A 12 -8.05 9.07 -4.96
N ARG A 13 -8.51 9.39 -3.74
CA ARG A 13 -7.86 8.95 -2.51
C ARG A 13 -7.90 7.42 -2.39
N LEU A 14 -9.09 6.82 -2.48
CA LEU A 14 -9.25 5.37 -2.48
C LEU A 14 -8.51 4.72 -3.65
N ARG A 15 -8.52 5.36 -4.84
CA ARG A 15 -7.75 4.90 -5.99
C ARG A 15 -6.25 4.84 -5.69
N THR A 16 -5.72 5.84 -4.98
CA THR A 16 -4.33 5.89 -4.54
C THR A 16 -4.03 4.77 -3.55
N PHE A 17 -4.88 4.55 -2.56
CA PHE A 17 -4.73 3.47 -1.58
C PHE A 17 -4.75 2.09 -2.24
N MET A 18 -5.74 1.81 -3.11
CA MET A 18 -5.81 0.55 -3.85
C MET A 18 -4.60 0.31 -4.75
N ARG A 19 -4.05 1.37 -5.37
CA ARG A 19 -2.81 1.26 -6.16
C ARG A 19 -1.62 0.88 -5.27
N ILE A 20 -1.48 1.52 -4.10
CA ILE A 20 -0.38 1.22 -3.17
C ILE A 20 -0.54 -0.19 -2.61
N GLU A 21 -1.73 -0.60 -2.17
CA GLU A 21 -2.03 -1.97 -1.72
C GLU A 21 -1.65 -3.01 -2.78
N PHE A 22 -2.07 -2.81 -4.03
CA PHE A 22 -1.72 -3.71 -5.15
C PHE A 22 -0.20 -3.81 -5.34
N LEU A 23 0.49 -2.66 -5.37
CA LEU A 23 1.94 -2.62 -5.52
C LEU A 23 2.64 -3.28 -4.33
N TYR A 24 2.15 -3.04 -3.11
CA TYR A 24 2.74 -3.58 -1.89
C TYR A 24 2.52 -5.10 -1.78
N ALA A 25 1.38 -5.63 -2.21
CA ALA A 25 1.16 -7.07 -2.36
C ALA A 25 2.19 -7.70 -3.31
N ARG A 26 2.43 -7.07 -4.46
CA ARG A 26 3.48 -7.51 -5.40
C ARG A 26 4.87 -7.42 -4.76
N LEU A 27 5.14 -6.36 -4.00
CA LEU A 27 6.40 -6.17 -3.30
C LEU A 27 6.66 -7.32 -2.32
N ARG A 28 5.70 -7.63 -1.45
CA ARG A 28 5.79 -8.73 -0.46
C ARG A 28 5.97 -10.09 -1.10
N TYR A 29 5.24 -10.36 -2.19
CA TYR A 29 5.32 -11.64 -2.89
C TYR A 29 6.73 -11.92 -3.43
N PHE A 30 7.38 -10.92 -4.02
CA PHE A 30 8.70 -11.09 -4.62
C PHE A 30 9.87 -10.81 -3.65
N SER A 31 9.65 -10.07 -2.55
CA SER A 31 10.72 -9.77 -1.60
C SER A 31 10.99 -10.89 -0.59
N SER A 32 10.06 -11.83 -0.41
CA SER A 32 10.17 -12.91 0.60
C SER A 32 11.27 -13.92 0.30
N ASP A 33 11.53 -14.21 -0.98
CA ASP A 33 12.55 -15.15 -1.42
C ASP A 33 13.03 -14.77 -2.83
N LEU A 34 14.10 -13.97 -2.92
CA LEU A 34 14.68 -13.52 -4.19
C LEU A 34 15.49 -14.64 -4.86
N LYS A 35 14.84 -15.37 -5.75
CA LYS A 35 15.38 -16.52 -6.49
C LYS A 35 16.23 -16.09 -7.66
N ASP A 36 15.81 -15.06 -8.39
CA ASP A 36 16.49 -14.62 -9.62
C ASP A 36 16.52 -13.09 -9.82
N SER A 37 17.16 -12.68 -10.93
CA SER A 37 17.27 -11.28 -11.32
C SER A 37 15.94 -10.65 -11.71
N TRP A 38 14.97 -11.41 -12.23
CA TRP A 38 13.64 -10.91 -12.60
C TRP A 38 12.79 -10.55 -11.39
N GLU A 39 12.87 -11.33 -10.32
CA GLU A 39 12.23 -10.99 -9.06
C GLU A 39 12.87 -9.73 -8.46
N THR A 40 14.20 -9.65 -8.47
CA THR A 40 14.96 -8.47 -8.02
C THR A 40 14.54 -7.21 -8.79
N ARG A 41 14.39 -7.32 -10.13
CA ARG A 41 13.88 -6.24 -10.98
C ARG A 41 12.48 -5.83 -10.58
N THR A 42 11.61 -6.80 -10.37
CA THR A 42 10.20 -6.56 -10.03
C THR A 42 10.09 -5.82 -8.71
N VAL A 43 10.86 -6.22 -7.70
CA VAL A 43 10.92 -5.52 -6.41
C VAL A 43 11.40 -4.09 -6.57
N ILE A 44 12.54 -3.86 -7.24
CA ILE A 44 13.07 -2.50 -7.47
C ILE A 44 12.05 -1.64 -8.22
N HIS A 45 11.44 -2.15 -9.28
CA HIS A 45 10.43 -1.41 -10.04
C HIS A 45 9.22 -1.05 -9.18
N THR A 46 8.77 -1.99 -8.36
CA THR A 46 7.64 -1.78 -7.47
C THR A 46 7.93 -0.69 -6.44
N ILE A 47 9.13 -0.67 -5.86
CA ILE A 47 9.57 0.41 -4.94
C ILE A 47 9.56 1.76 -5.65
N LEU A 48 10.05 1.83 -6.90
CA LEU A 48 10.06 3.08 -7.69
C LEU A 48 8.63 3.55 -8.03
N GLU A 49 7.70 2.64 -8.28
CA GLU A 49 6.28 2.96 -8.52
C GLU A 49 5.61 3.47 -7.25
N ILE A 50 5.80 2.79 -6.11
CA ILE A 50 5.29 3.25 -4.80
C ILE A 50 5.87 4.63 -4.46
N TYR A 51 7.18 4.81 -4.59
CA TYR A 51 7.84 6.11 -4.39
C TYR A 51 7.22 7.20 -5.28
N SER A 52 6.96 6.91 -6.55
CA SER A 52 6.40 7.88 -7.50
C SER A 52 4.98 8.32 -7.13
N ILE A 53 4.22 7.46 -6.43
CA ILE A 53 2.90 7.81 -5.88
C ILE A 53 3.08 8.63 -4.60
N LEU A 54 3.83 8.11 -3.63
CA LEU A 54 4.00 8.73 -2.31
C LEU A 54 4.70 10.10 -2.36
N SER A 55 5.51 10.38 -3.38
CA SER A 55 6.20 11.66 -3.55
C SER A 55 5.32 12.78 -4.12
N ARG A 56 4.13 12.47 -4.65
CA ARG A 56 3.24 13.46 -5.30
C ARG A 56 2.12 13.96 -4.40
N THR A 57 1.72 13.17 -3.41
CA THR A 57 0.59 13.43 -2.51
C THR A 57 1.01 13.14 -1.08
N ASP A 58 0.45 13.87 -0.11
CA ASP A 58 0.72 13.66 1.31
C ASP A 58 -0.08 12.46 1.86
N VAL A 59 0.23 11.27 1.35
CA VAL A 59 -0.43 10.01 1.71
C VAL A 59 -0.25 9.70 3.20
N ARG A 60 0.88 10.08 3.79
CA ARG A 60 1.14 9.90 5.23
C ARG A 60 0.09 10.59 6.07
N ARG A 61 -0.21 11.86 5.79
CA ARG A 61 -1.23 12.60 6.50
C ARG A 61 -2.61 11.97 6.34
N GLU A 62 -2.95 11.49 5.14
CA GLU A 62 -4.21 10.82 4.87
C GLU A 62 -4.35 9.50 5.65
N VAL A 63 -3.27 8.70 5.71
CA VAL A 63 -3.23 7.45 6.50
C VAL A 63 -3.41 7.76 7.98
N LEU A 64 -2.67 8.72 8.53
CA LEU A 64 -2.79 9.10 9.95
C LEU A 64 -4.21 9.55 10.31
N ALA A 65 -4.83 10.38 9.45
CA ALA A 65 -6.19 10.85 9.67
C ALA A 65 -7.22 9.70 9.72
N ASP A 66 -7.07 8.70 8.86
CA ASP A 66 -7.96 7.53 8.87
C ASP A 66 -7.68 6.60 10.04
N LEU A 67 -6.40 6.37 10.40
CA LEU A 67 -6.04 5.60 11.59
C LEU A 67 -6.67 6.21 12.84
N ASP A 68 -6.52 7.53 13.04
CA ASP A 68 -7.15 8.25 14.15
C ASP A 68 -8.68 8.07 14.17
N ARG A 69 -9.30 8.16 13.00
CA ARG A 69 -10.75 8.02 12.86
C ARG A 69 -11.22 6.60 13.18
N TYR A 70 -10.51 5.56 12.75
CA TYR A 70 -10.88 4.18 13.05
C TYR A 70 -10.56 3.78 14.49
N ILE A 71 -9.47 4.27 15.07
CA ILE A 71 -9.16 4.12 16.51
C ILE A 71 -10.33 4.67 17.34
N MET A 72 -10.77 5.89 17.06
CA MET A 72 -11.91 6.50 17.78
C MET A 72 -13.21 5.71 17.60
N GLN A 73 -13.43 5.11 16.42
CA GLN A 73 -14.59 4.24 16.19
C GLN A 73 -14.50 2.93 16.97
N MET A 74 -13.35 2.27 17.00
CA MET A 74 -13.14 1.02 17.73
C MET A 74 -13.29 1.21 19.24
N GLN A 75 -12.79 2.32 19.79
CA GLN A 75 -13.00 2.69 21.20
C GLN A 75 -14.49 2.85 21.54
N ARG A 76 -15.32 3.35 20.61
CA ARG A 76 -16.77 3.41 20.81
C ARG A 76 -17.42 2.02 20.78
N PHE A 77 -16.97 1.13 19.91
CA PHE A 77 -17.47 -0.25 19.84
C PHE A 77 -17.19 -1.06 21.11
N GLN A 78 -16.13 -0.77 21.86
CA GLN A 78 -15.89 -1.42 23.16
C GLN A 78 -17.03 -1.21 24.17
N SER A 79 -17.80 -0.13 24.03
CA SER A 79 -18.95 0.16 24.90
C SER A 79 -20.29 -0.46 24.43
N VAL A 80 -20.30 -1.16 23.29
CA VAL A 80 -21.51 -1.76 22.71
C VAL A 80 -21.71 -3.17 23.27
N PRO A 81 -22.85 -3.48 23.91
CA PRO A 81 -23.07 -4.78 24.57
C PRO A 81 -22.98 -6.00 23.66
N ASP A 82 -23.33 -5.87 22.38
CA ASP A 82 -23.36 -6.96 21.41
C ASP A 82 -22.05 -7.12 20.61
N ALA A 83 -21.04 -6.28 20.87
CA ALA A 83 -19.76 -6.35 20.18
C ALA A 83 -18.83 -7.41 20.80
N ASP A 84 -18.10 -8.14 19.96
CA ASP A 84 -17.01 -9.00 20.42
C ASP A 84 -15.81 -8.15 20.89
N SER A 85 -15.74 -7.97 22.21
CA SER A 85 -14.72 -7.15 22.86
C SER A 85 -13.29 -7.59 22.55
N ASN A 86 -13.04 -8.89 22.35
CA ASN A 86 -11.69 -9.39 22.05
C ASN A 86 -11.27 -8.96 20.64
N THR A 87 -12.14 -9.13 19.66
CA THR A 87 -11.88 -8.72 18.27
C THR A 87 -11.67 -7.21 18.17
N VAL A 88 -12.51 -6.42 18.83
CA VAL A 88 -12.37 -4.95 18.85
C VAL A 88 -11.04 -4.53 19.48
N THR A 89 -10.65 -5.16 20.59
CA THR A 89 -9.39 -4.85 21.28
C THR A 89 -8.17 -5.17 20.41
N ASN A 90 -8.14 -6.34 19.76
CA ASN A 90 -7.05 -6.70 18.85
C ASN A 90 -6.92 -5.72 17.68
N ILE A 91 -8.04 -5.32 17.06
CA ILE A 91 -8.02 -4.34 15.96
C ILE A 91 -7.54 -2.97 16.46
N LEU A 92 -7.95 -2.56 17.66
CA LEU A 92 -7.51 -1.31 18.26
C LEU A 92 -6.00 -1.30 18.51
N GLU A 93 -5.45 -2.35 19.11
CA GLU A 93 -4.01 -2.50 19.36
C GLU A 93 -3.20 -2.48 18.05
N ASP A 94 -3.66 -3.21 17.03
CA ASP A 94 -3.04 -3.18 15.69
C ASP A 94 -3.01 -1.77 15.11
N LEU A 95 -4.11 -1.03 15.21
CA LEU A 95 -4.21 0.33 14.65
C LEU A 95 -3.31 1.31 15.41
N GLU A 96 -3.21 1.20 16.74
CA GLU A 96 -2.34 2.03 17.56
C GLU A 96 -0.87 1.78 17.24
N LEU A 97 -0.46 0.51 17.10
CA LEU A 97 0.90 0.13 16.70
C LEU A 97 1.26 0.70 15.31
N ILE A 98 0.41 0.47 14.30
CA ILE A 98 0.63 0.99 12.95
C ILE A 98 0.73 2.52 12.97
N LYS A 99 -0.14 3.18 13.73
CA LYS A 99 -0.11 4.64 13.86
C LYS A 99 1.21 5.13 14.46
N GLU A 100 1.72 4.48 15.50
CA GLU A 100 3.02 4.79 16.10
C GLU A 100 4.13 4.70 15.05
N GLU A 101 4.20 3.60 14.29
CA GLU A 101 5.21 3.43 13.24
C GLU A 101 5.12 4.53 12.16
N VAL A 102 3.90 4.91 11.74
CA VAL A 102 3.70 5.97 10.74
C VAL A 102 4.05 7.36 11.29
N VAL A 103 3.88 7.59 12.59
CA VAL A 103 4.34 8.81 13.25
C VAL A 103 5.86 8.86 13.24
N ASP A 104 6.51 7.77 13.67
CA ASP A 104 7.95 7.67 13.90
C ASP A 104 8.81 7.85 12.65
N ILE A 105 8.36 7.39 11.49
CA ILE A 105 9.07 7.61 10.21
C ILE A 105 9.20 9.09 9.83
N GLY A 106 8.38 9.97 10.41
CA GLY A 106 8.40 11.41 10.14
C GLY A 106 7.94 11.81 8.74
N THR A 107 8.01 13.10 8.42
CA THR A 107 7.56 13.67 7.13
C THR A 107 8.54 13.44 5.99
N ASP A 108 9.83 13.32 6.29
CA ASP A 108 10.90 13.18 5.30
C ASP A 108 11.29 11.71 5.03
N TYR A 109 10.41 10.76 5.38
CA TYR A 109 10.66 9.32 5.30
C TYR A 109 11.10 8.83 3.92
N LEU A 110 10.69 9.48 2.82
CA LEU A 110 11.11 9.13 1.45
C LEU A 110 12.51 9.63 1.07
N THR A 111 13.13 10.49 1.88
CA THR A 111 14.45 11.08 1.59
C THR A 111 15.52 10.03 1.34
N PRO A 112 15.65 8.96 2.15
CA PRO A 112 16.68 7.95 1.92
C PRO A 112 16.54 7.22 0.58
N LEU A 113 15.31 7.03 0.06
CA LEU A 113 15.11 6.48 -1.29
C LEU A 113 15.52 7.47 -2.38
N ARG A 114 15.23 8.76 -2.18
CA ARG A 114 15.58 9.84 -3.12
C ARG A 114 17.09 10.09 -3.19
N THR A 115 17.79 10.00 -2.06
CA THR A 115 19.22 10.30 -1.97
C THR A 115 20.11 9.09 -2.22
N ASP A 116 19.54 7.88 -2.31
CA ASP A 116 20.26 6.70 -2.77
C ASP A 116 20.63 6.85 -4.26
N GLU A 117 21.93 6.97 -4.55
CA GLU A 117 22.45 7.26 -5.90
C GLU A 117 21.94 6.23 -6.93
N PHE A 118 21.85 4.96 -6.52
CA PHE A 118 21.39 3.88 -7.39
C PHE A 118 19.91 4.05 -7.72
N LEU A 119 19.04 4.19 -6.72
CA LEU A 119 17.61 4.40 -6.96
C LEU A 119 17.32 5.70 -7.70
N ALA A 120 18.01 6.80 -7.37
CA ALA A 120 17.87 8.07 -8.06
C ALA A 120 18.18 7.96 -9.56
N SER A 121 19.23 7.22 -9.92
CA SER A 121 19.58 6.98 -11.32
C SER A 121 18.50 6.19 -12.08
N LEU A 122 17.83 5.27 -11.40
CA LEU A 122 16.73 4.48 -11.96
C LEU A 122 15.43 5.29 -12.05
N LEU A 123 15.13 6.12 -11.05
CA LEU A 123 13.94 6.99 -11.03
C LEU A 123 13.88 7.87 -12.28
N HIS A 124 15.00 8.46 -12.68
CA HIS A 124 15.06 9.35 -13.86
C HIS A 124 14.72 8.62 -15.17
N ARG A 125 15.00 7.33 -15.25
CA ARG A 125 14.78 6.51 -16.45
C ARG A 125 13.53 5.65 -16.39
N HIS A 126 12.90 5.53 -15.21
CA HIS A 126 11.75 4.66 -14.99
C HIS A 126 10.56 5.03 -15.89
N THR A 127 10.45 6.30 -16.26
CA THR A 127 9.39 6.83 -17.13
C THR A 127 9.61 6.54 -18.62
N LEU A 128 10.81 6.09 -19.00
CA LEU A 128 11.14 5.76 -20.40
C LEU A 128 10.78 4.29 -20.68
N PRO A 129 9.99 4.01 -21.74
CA PRO A 129 9.80 2.66 -22.22
C PRO A 129 11.16 2.01 -22.52
N GLY A 130 11.45 0.85 -21.92
CA GLY A 130 12.73 0.17 -22.07
C GLY A 130 13.92 0.81 -21.36
N GLY A 131 13.76 1.94 -20.66
CA GLY A 131 14.86 2.69 -20.01
C GLY A 131 15.56 1.98 -18.84
N LYS A 132 15.16 0.74 -18.55
CA LYS A 132 15.67 -0.13 -17.48
C LYS A 132 16.46 -1.31 -18.03
N ALA A 133 16.80 -1.27 -19.32
CA ALA A 133 17.64 -2.27 -19.94
C ALA A 133 19.06 -2.23 -19.35
N GLU A 134 19.62 -3.40 -19.05
CA GLU A 134 20.94 -3.51 -18.39
C GLU A 134 22.07 -2.88 -19.18
N PHE A 135 21.97 -2.89 -20.52
CA PHE A 135 23.01 -2.37 -21.39
C PHE A 135 23.16 -0.85 -21.26
N ASP A 136 22.08 -0.13 -20.90
CA ASP A 136 22.12 1.31 -20.64
C ASP A 136 22.53 1.64 -19.20
N LEU A 137 22.56 0.64 -18.32
CA LEU A 137 22.76 0.79 -16.88
C LEU A 137 23.72 -0.29 -16.34
N PRO A 138 25.05 -0.15 -16.56
CA PRO A 138 26.03 -1.11 -16.07
C PRO A 138 25.98 -1.31 -14.55
N LYS A 139 25.73 -0.24 -13.77
CA LYS A 139 25.52 -0.34 -12.31
C LYS A 139 24.29 -1.18 -11.96
N TYR A 140 23.25 -1.13 -12.77
CA TYR A 140 22.06 -1.96 -12.58
C TYR A 140 22.35 -3.43 -12.84
N LYS A 141 23.03 -3.73 -13.95
CA LYS A 141 23.49 -5.09 -14.25
C LYS A 141 24.35 -5.66 -13.12
N PHE A 142 25.34 -4.88 -12.67
CA PHE A 142 26.22 -5.28 -11.58
C PHE A 142 25.45 -5.57 -10.28
N PHE A 143 24.42 -4.76 -9.97
CA PHE A 143 23.57 -5.01 -8.81
C PHE A 143 22.78 -6.32 -8.95
N LEU A 144 22.22 -6.60 -10.14
CA LEU A 144 21.44 -7.82 -10.41
C LEU A 144 22.29 -9.09 -10.38
N GLU A 145 23.55 -9.01 -10.80
CA GLU A 145 24.52 -10.11 -10.80
C GLU A 145 25.33 -10.21 -9.48
N GLY A 146 25.07 -9.31 -8.53
CA GLY A 146 25.79 -9.22 -7.27
C GLY A 146 25.51 -10.38 -6.32
N ASP A 147 26.23 -10.38 -5.18
CA ASP A 147 25.98 -11.35 -4.12
C ASP A 147 24.54 -11.25 -3.59
N LYS A 148 23.81 -12.36 -3.64
CA LYS A 148 22.38 -12.41 -3.30
C LYS A 148 22.09 -11.91 -1.88
N ARG A 149 22.99 -12.15 -0.91
CA ARG A 149 22.79 -11.71 0.47
C ARG A 149 22.92 -10.19 0.57
N LEU A 150 23.89 -9.60 -0.11
CA LEU A 150 24.06 -8.14 -0.16
C LEU A 150 22.88 -7.46 -0.87
N VAL A 151 22.43 -8.02 -2.00
CA VAL A 151 21.27 -7.53 -2.76
C VAL A 151 20.01 -7.59 -1.91
N SER A 152 19.73 -8.75 -1.30
CA SER A 152 18.55 -8.93 -0.44
C SER A 152 18.56 -7.95 0.72
N LYS A 153 19.68 -7.82 1.44
CA LYS A 153 19.80 -6.86 2.55
C LYS A 153 19.52 -5.42 2.11
N LYS A 154 20.05 -5.01 0.95
CA LYS A 154 19.85 -3.66 0.42
C LYS A 154 18.38 -3.44 0.02
N ILE A 155 17.74 -4.43 -0.59
CA ILE A 155 16.32 -4.41 -0.91
C ILE A 155 15.47 -4.27 0.35
N THR A 156 15.74 -5.07 1.39
CA THR A 156 15.01 -4.98 2.67
C THR A 156 15.07 -3.56 3.23
N THR A 157 16.26 -2.94 3.23
CA THR A 157 16.40 -1.54 3.67
C THR A 157 15.51 -0.57 2.88
N TRP A 158 15.32 -0.78 1.58
CA TRP A 158 14.43 0.07 0.77
C TRP A 158 12.96 -0.23 1.00
N VAL A 159 12.60 -1.50 1.19
CA VAL A 159 11.22 -1.93 1.50
C VAL A 159 10.77 -1.36 2.85
N ASP A 160 11.64 -1.41 3.85
CA ASP A 160 11.34 -0.94 5.21
C ASP A 160 10.98 0.55 5.26
N ILE A 161 11.44 1.36 4.30
CA ILE A 161 11.12 2.79 4.22
C ILE A 161 9.64 3.02 3.87
N VAL A 162 9.08 2.20 2.99
CA VAL A 162 7.68 2.36 2.53
C VAL A 162 6.71 1.46 3.30
N ARG A 163 7.24 0.51 4.10
CA ARG A 163 6.47 -0.48 4.84
C ARG A 163 5.40 0.15 5.73
N PRO A 164 5.69 1.12 6.65
CA PRO A 164 4.68 1.57 7.61
C PRO A 164 3.46 2.21 6.95
N ILE A 165 3.67 3.00 5.89
CA ILE A 165 2.58 3.59 5.10
C ILE A 165 1.78 2.52 4.38
N SER A 166 2.46 1.54 3.79
CA SER A 166 1.81 0.50 3.00
C SER A 166 1.01 -0.46 3.87
N GLU A 167 1.52 -0.85 5.04
CA GLU A 167 0.82 -1.67 6.02
C GLU A 167 -0.38 -0.93 6.63
N GLY A 168 -0.25 0.38 6.88
CA GLY A 168 -1.39 1.21 7.27
C GLY A 168 -2.48 1.23 6.22
N ILE A 169 -2.13 1.38 4.94
CA ILE A 169 -3.10 1.30 3.84
C ILE A 169 -3.75 -0.08 3.77
N ASP A 170 -2.98 -1.17 3.83
CA ASP A 170 -3.51 -2.53 3.82
C ASP A 170 -4.55 -2.74 4.95
N LYS A 171 -4.24 -2.30 6.19
CA LYS A 171 -5.15 -2.42 7.33
C LYS A 171 -6.42 -1.58 7.14
N LEU A 172 -6.28 -0.34 6.66
CA LEU A 172 -7.41 0.55 6.38
C LEU A 172 -8.32 -0.02 5.28
N MET A 173 -7.74 -0.55 4.21
CA MET A 173 -8.46 -1.19 3.12
C MET A 173 -9.19 -2.45 3.58
N TRP A 174 -8.57 -3.26 4.44
CA TRP A 174 -9.25 -4.39 5.09
C TRP A 174 -10.46 -3.94 5.90
N ILE A 175 -10.32 -2.91 6.77
CA ILE A 175 -11.45 -2.39 7.56
C ILE A 175 -12.59 -1.90 6.65
N ILE A 176 -12.27 -1.18 5.56
CA ILE A 176 -13.28 -0.71 4.61
C ILE A 176 -14.08 -1.88 4.02
N ARG A 177 -13.42 -2.96 3.62
CA ARG A 177 -14.07 -4.16 3.05
C ARG A 177 -14.95 -4.87 4.07
N GLU A 178 -14.52 -4.96 5.33
CA GLU A 178 -15.28 -5.60 6.42
C GLU A 178 -16.39 -4.70 6.99
N SER A 179 -16.44 -3.42 6.60
CA SER A 179 -17.39 -2.45 7.18
C SER A 179 -18.79 -2.46 6.58
N SER A 180 -19.05 -3.29 5.55
CA SER A 180 -20.33 -3.29 4.84
C SER A 180 -20.78 -4.66 4.37
N GLU A 181 -22.09 -4.91 4.45
CA GLU A 181 -22.72 -6.12 3.93
C GLU A 181 -23.06 -6.00 2.43
N PRO A 182 -22.83 -7.06 1.63
CA PRO A 182 -23.23 -7.07 0.23
C PRO A 182 -24.74 -6.92 0.05
N ILE A 183 -25.16 -6.00 -0.83
CA ILE A 183 -26.57 -5.83 -1.19
C ILE A 183 -26.84 -6.62 -2.47
N ALA A 184 -27.65 -7.69 -2.37
CA ALA A 184 -28.07 -8.47 -3.52
C ALA A 184 -28.86 -7.60 -4.51
N THR A 185 -28.39 -7.52 -5.76
CA THR A 185 -29.02 -6.67 -6.78
C THR A 185 -29.00 -7.30 -8.16
N ILE A 186 -29.90 -6.84 -9.03
CA ILE A 186 -30.07 -7.33 -10.40
C ILE A 186 -30.00 -6.13 -11.34
N ALA A 187 -29.07 -6.19 -12.31
CA ALA A 187 -28.95 -5.20 -13.37
C ALA A 187 -29.96 -5.48 -14.49
N VAL A 188 -31.20 -5.00 -14.35
CA VAL A 188 -32.26 -5.20 -15.35
C VAL A 188 -31.87 -4.48 -16.65
N GLY A 189 -31.80 -5.22 -17.76
CA GLY A 189 -31.34 -4.68 -19.04
C GLY A 189 -29.84 -4.35 -19.09
N GLY A 190 -29.03 -4.90 -18.18
CA GLY A 190 -27.59 -4.65 -18.11
C GLY A 190 -27.23 -3.30 -17.49
N GLN A 191 -28.18 -2.63 -16.82
CA GLN A 191 -27.95 -1.36 -16.14
C GLN A 191 -28.32 -1.46 -14.67
N TYR A 192 -27.50 -0.82 -13.84
CA TYR A 192 -27.74 -0.68 -12.41
C TYR A 192 -27.27 0.70 -11.97
N ASN A 193 -28.13 1.44 -11.26
CA ASN A 193 -27.81 2.75 -10.68
C ASN A 193 -28.09 2.68 -9.18
N HIS A 194 -27.10 3.07 -8.39
CA HIS A 194 -27.20 3.14 -6.94
C HIS A 194 -26.76 4.52 -6.47
N GLN A 195 -27.60 5.17 -5.66
CA GLN A 195 -27.28 6.47 -5.09
C GLN A 195 -26.71 6.26 -3.68
N ILE A 196 -25.44 6.61 -3.50
CA ILE A 196 -24.76 6.48 -2.21
C ILE A 196 -25.22 7.63 -1.31
N GLU A 197 -25.89 7.33 -0.21
CA GLU A 197 -26.31 8.34 0.76
C GLU A 197 -25.10 8.98 1.45
N ARG A 198 -25.14 10.29 1.68
CA ARG A 198 -24.06 11.02 2.36
C ARG A 198 -23.79 10.53 3.80
N ARG A 199 -24.75 9.83 4.42
CA ARG A 199 -24.62 9.26 5.77
C ARG A 199 -23.89 7.92 5.79
N THR A 200 -23.85 7.20 4.68
CA THR A 200 -23.08 5.96 4.50
C THR A 200 -21.62 6.25 4.20
N GLN A 201 -21.10 7.37 4.69
CA GLN A 201 -19.69 7.65 4.69
C GLN A 201 -18.99 6.57 5.54
N ILE A 202 -18.67 5.45 4.89
CA ILE A 202 -17.30 4.96 4.87
C ILE A 202 -16.49 6.19 4.46
N SER A 203 -16.21 7.12 5.39
CA SER A 203 -15.72 8.44 5.01
C SER A 203 -14.41 8.21 4.28
N LEU A 204 -14.43 8.63 3.04
CA LEU A 204 -13.27 8.95 2.25
C LEU A 204 -13.24 10.47 2.13
#